data_AF-A0A5J4PY23-F1
#
_entry.id   AF-A0A5J4PY23-F1
#
_cell.length_a   1.000
_cell.length_b   1.000
_cell.length_c   1.000
_cell.angle_alpha   90.00
_cell.angle_beta   90.00
_cell.angle_gamma   90.00
#
_symmetry.space_group_name_H-M   'P 1'
#
loop_
_entity.id
_entity.type
_entity.pdbx_description
1 polymer ?
#
loop_
_entity_poly.entity_id
_entity_poly.type
_entity_poly.pdbx_seq_one_letter_code
_entity_poly.pdbx_strand_id
1 'polypeptide(L)'
;NLISYSPLDTGRQRILEAGIQLIDAIKDKETLQTISSSYQQLVNATFKQFQDEERDMLNREYRGSKNVTQEKILESGSGGRGVKIDVEDEMKQIMMQKTTTIRTIMKKQHAPTIKL
;
A
#
# COMPACT_ATOMS: atom_id res chain seq x y z
N ASN A 1 7.96 -31.27 -4.93
CA ASN A 1 8.27 -30.63 -6.23
C ASN A 1 7.53 -29.31 -6.34
N LEU A 2 8.15 -28.24 -5.85
CA LEU A 2 7.69 -26.86 -6.07
C LEU A 2 7.93 -26.55 -7.54
N ILE A 3 6.85 -26.42 -8.31
CA ILE A 3 6.89 -25.97 -9.70
C ILE A 3 7.40 -24.53 -9.65
N SER A 4 8.69 -24.34 -9.95
CA SER A 4 9.31 -23.03 -10.05
C SER A 4 8.65 -22.25 -11.20
N TYR A 5 7.87 -21.24 -10.86
CA TYR A 5 7.33 -20.27 -11.81
C TYR A 5 8.44 -19.26 -12.15
N SER A 6 9.46 -19.70 -12.87
CA SER A 6 10.69 -18.95 -13.14
C SER A 6 10.50 -17.54 -13.78
N PRO A 7 9.47 -17.26 -14.60
CA PRO A 7 9.22 -15.90 -15.11
C PRO A 7 8.59 -14.95 -14.09
N LEU A 8 7.76 -15.46 -13.17
CA LEU A 8 7.08 -14.64 -12.15
C LEU A 8 8.09 -14.04 -11.17
N ASP A 9 9.11 -14.82 -10.82
CA ASP A 9 10.15 -14.37 -9.90
C ASP A 9 11.00 -13.24 -10.52
N THR A 10 11.26 -13.30 -11.83
CA THR A 10 12.03 -12.25 -12.51
C THR A 10 11.24 -10.93 -12.61
N GLY A 11 9.94 -11.03 -12.89
CA GLY A 11 9.04 -9.88 -12.93
C GLY A 11 8.90 -9.17 -11.58
N ARG A 12 8.63 -9.95 -10.53
CA ARG A 12 8.52 -9.45 -9.15
C ARG A 12 9.84 -8.87 -8.66
N GLN A 13 10.98 -9.48 -9.00
CA GLN A 13 12.29 -8.95 -8.66
C GLN A 13 12.50 -7.55 -9.25
N ARG A 14 12.16 -7.31 -10.52
CA ARG A 14 12.25 -5.97 -11.13
C ARG A 14 11.39 -4.93 -10.43
N ILE A 15 10.20 -5.30 -9.97
CA ILE A 15 9.32 -4.41 -9.21
C ILE A 15 9.98 -4.05 -7.87
N LEU A 16 10.53 -5.05 -7.16
CA LEU A 16 11.24 -4.82 -5.90
C LEU A 16 12.45 -3.92 -6.08
N GLU A 17 13.27 -4.17 -7.10
CA GLU A 17 14.45 -3.34 -7.42
C GLU A 17 14.06 -1.89 -7.72
N ALA A 18 13.03 -1.67 -8.56
CA ALA A 18 12.52 -0.33 -8.85
C ALA A 18 11.94 0.36 -7.59
N GLY A 19 11.29 -0.41 -6.71
CA GLY A 19 10.77 0.08 -5.44
C GLY A 19 11.88 0.53 -4.49
N ILE A 20 12.97 -0.25 -4.38
CA ILE A 20 14.14 0.12 -3.58
C ILE A 20 14.78 1.40 -4.12
N GLN A 21 14.97 1.49 -5.45
CA GLN A 21 15.54 2.70 -6.07
C GLN A 21 14.71 3.96 -5.79
N LEU A 22 13.38 3.85 -5.82
CA LEU A 22 12.51 4.97 -5.45
C LEU A 22 12.66 5.35 -3.97
N ILE A 23 12.71 4.36 -3.07
CA ILE A 23 12.90 4.58 -1.63
C ILE A 23 14.22 5.29 -1.38
N ASP A 24 15.31 4.85 -2.01
CA ASP A 24 16.63 5.45 -1.84
C ASP A 24 16.68 6.88 -2.40
N ALA A 25 16.10 7.13 -3.58
CA ALA A 25 16.00 8.49 -4.13
C ALA A 25 15.25 9.46 -3.20
N ILE A 26 14.20 8.98 -2.52
CA ILE A 26 13.46 9.78 -1.54
C ILE A 26 14.29 10.01 -0.27
N LYS A 27 14.95 8.97 0.25
CA LYS A 27 15.78 9.06 1.46
C LYS A 27 16.98 9.97 1.28
N ASP A 28 17.60 9.92 0.10
CA ASP A 28 18.77 10.71 -0.26
C ASP A 28 18.39 12.15 -0.68
N LYS A 29 17.10 12.48 -0.67
CA LYS A 29 16.55 13.80 -1.04
C LYS A 29 17.01 14.24 -2.42
N GLU A 30 16.99 13.28 -3.35
CA GLU A 30 17.27 13.52 -4.76
C GLU A 30 16.33 14.58 -5.35
N THR A 31 16.68 15.07 -6.55
CA THR A 31 15.83 16.06 -7.23
C THR A 31 14.43 15.48 -7.51
N LEU A 32 13.42 16.35 -7.57
CA LEU A 32 12.05 15.94 -7.90
C LEU A 32 11.99 15.20 -9.24
N GLN A 33 12.86 15.56 -10.19
CA GLN A 33 12.95 14.90 -11.49
C GLN A 33 13.48 13.46 -11.36
N THR A 34 14.50 13.23 -10.53
CA THR A 34 15.02 11.89 -10.23
C THR A 34 13.98 11.01 -9.53
N ILE A 35 13.28 11.57 -8.53
CA ILE A 35 12.22 10.87 -7.80
C ILE A 35 11.07 10.50 -8.75
N SER A 36 10.64 11.45 -9.58
CA SER A 36 9.58 11.22 -10.57
C SER A 36 9.97 10.13 -11.58
N SER A 37 11.21 10.16 -12.08
CA SER A 37 11.73 9.12 -12.98
C SER A 37 11.69 7.74 -12.32
N SER A 38 12.19 7.62 -11.10
CA SER A 38 12.21 6.34 -10.35
C SER A 38 10.79 5.83 -10.06
N TYR A 39 9.86 6.73 -9.77
CA TYR A 39 8.44 6.39 -9.60
C TYR A 39 7.84 5.85 -10.91
N GLN A 40 8.09 6.50 -12.05
CA GLN A 40 7.61 6.03 -13.34
C GLN A 40 8.19 4.67 -13.71
N GLN A 41 9.45 4.38 -13.34
CA GLN A 41 10.05 3.06 -13.54
C GLN A 41 9.32 1.98 -12.76
N LEU A 42 8.99 2.22 -11.48
CA LEU A 42 8.21 1.30 -10.67
C LEU A 42 6.82 1.04 -11.26
N VAL A 43 6.12 2.09 -11.68
CA VAL A 43 4.78 1.98 -12.29
C VAL A 43 4.85 1.15 -13.57
N ASN A 44 5.82 1.43 -14.44
CA ASN A 44 5.99 0.71 -15.71
C ASN A 44 6.34 -0.77 -15.50
N ALA A 45 7.24 -1.06 -14.56
CA ALA A 45 7.61 -2.44 -14.22
C ALA A 45 6.39 -3.22 -13.71
N THR A 46 5.59 -2.60 -12.84
CA THR A 46 4.38 -3.20 -12.27
C THR A 46 3.32 -3.44 -13.33
N PHE A 47 3.04 -2.43 -14.16
CA PHE A 47 2.05 -2.53 -15.22
C PHE A 47 2.41 -3.62 -16.24
N LYS A 48 3.68 -3.66 -16.67
CA LYS A 48 4.17 -4.70 -17.57
C LYS A 48 4.00 -6.10 -16.97
N GLN A 49 4.32 -6.27 -15.69
CA GLN A 49 4.17 -7.56 -15.02
C GLN A 49 2.71 -8.03 -15.01
N PHE A 50 1.75 -7.13 -14.73
CA PHE A 50 0.34 -7.49 -14.78
C PHE A 50 -0.12 -7.87 -16.19
N GLN A 51 0.34 -7.16 -17.23
CA GLN A 51 0.03 -7.54 -18.61
C GLN A 51 0.61 -8.91 -19.00
N ASP A 52 1.83 -9.20 -18.53
CA ASP A 52 2.48 -10.48 -18.79
C ASP A 52 1.76 -11.62 -18.07
N GLU A 53 1.33 -11.41 -16.82
CA GLU A 53 0.53 -12.36 -16.04
C GLU A 53 -0.87 -12.59 -16.64
N GLU A 54 -1.58 -11.52 -17.00
CA GLU A 54 -2.91 -11.61 -17.63
C GLU A 54 -2.84 -12.41 -18.94
N ARG A 55 -1.82 -12.15 -19.76
CA ARG A 55 -1.59 -12.87 -21.01
C ARG A 55 -1.29 -14.35 -20.78
N ASP A 56 -0.44 -14.66 -19.81
CA ASP A 56 -0.13 -16.06 -19.44
C ASP A 56 -1.38 -16.79 -18.93
N MET A 57 -2.19 -16.12 -18.10
CA MET A 57 -3.46 -16.65 -17.61
C MET A 57 -4.45 -16.93 -18.76
N LEU A 58 -4.57 -16.01 -19.72
CA LEU A 58 -5.40 -16.20 -20.91
C LEU A 58 -4.92 -17.38 -21.76
N ASN A 59 -3.61 -17.49 -22.01
CA ASN A 59 -3.01 -18.58 -22.78
C ASN A 59 -3.20 -19.95 -22.14
N ARG A 60 -3.29 -20.01 -20.81
CA ARG A 60 -3.56 -21.24 -20.06
C ARG A 60 -5.05 -21.51 -19.85
N GLU A 61 -5.92 -20.72 -20.48
CA GLU A 61 -7.37 -20.73 -20.28
C GLU A 61 -7.78 -20.66 -18.80
N TYR A 62 -7.01 -19.97 -17.97
CA TYR A 62 -7.25 -19.91 -16.55
C TYR A 62 -8.62 -19.26 -16.27
N ARG A 63 -9.56 -20.03 -15.71
CA ARG A 63 -10.95 -19.60 -15.43
C ARG A 63 -11.13 -19.02 -14.01
N GLY A 64 -10.04 -18.68 -13.35
CA GLY A 64 -10.07 -18.37 -11.92
C GLY A 64 -10.05 -19.64 -11.07
N SER A 65 -9.71 -19.48 -9.79
CA SER A 65 -9.76 -20.60 -8.85
C SER A 65 -11.20 -20.86 -8.43
N LYS A 66 -11.76 -22.00 -8.84
CA LYS A 66 -13.17 -22.35 -8.61
C LYS A 66 -13.57 -22.49 -7.13
N ASN A 67 -12.62 -22.52 -6.19
CA ASN A 67 -12.85 -22.80 -4.76
C ASN A 67 -11.94 -21.97 -3.84
N VAL A 68 -11.78 -20.68 -4.11
CA VAL A 68 -11.00 -19.79 -3.23
C VAL A 68 -11.96 -19.12 -2.23
N THR A 69 -11.85 -19.53 -0.96
CA THR A 69 -12.57 -18.89 0.14
C THR A 69 -11.91 -17.57 0.52
N GLN A 70 -12.68 -16.67 1.11
CA GLN A 70 -12.19 -15.35 1.52
C GLN A 70 -11.01 -15.44 2.50
N GLU A 71 -10.97 -16.44 3.38
CA GLU A 71 -9.80 -16.76 4.23
C GLU A 71 -8.55 -17.08 3.42
N LYS A 72 -8.65 -17.95 2.40
CA LYS A 72 -7.49 -18.33 1.58
C LYS A 72 -6.91 -17.17 0.78
N ILE A 73 -7.74 -16.19 0.42
CA ILE A 73 -7.27 -14.94 -0.23
C ILE A 73 -6.46 -14.09 0.75
N LEU A 74 -6.94 -13.96 1.99
CA LEU A 74 -6.30 -13.15 3.02
C LEU A 74 -4.94 -13.74 3.46
N GLU A 75 -4.82 -15.07 3.47
CA GLU A 75 -3.58 -15.78 3.78
C GLU A 75 -2.52 -15.69 2.66
N SER A 76 -2.93 -15.57 1.39
CA SER A 76 -2.02 -15.53 0.22
C SER A 76 -1.30 -14.20 -0.02
N GLY A 77 -1.43 -13.23 0.90
CA GLY A 77 -0.83 -11.91 0.78
C GLY A 77 -1.74 -10.94 0.01
N SER A 78 -1.78 -9.69 0.47
CA SER A 78 -2.73 -8.66 0.05
C SER A 78 -2.46 -8.08 -1.35
N GLY A 79 -2.52 -8.92 -2.38
CA GLY A 79 -2.72 -8.48 -3.76
C GLY A 79 -4.12 -7.90 -3.93
N GLY A 80 -4.37 -6.73 -3.34
CA GLY A 80 -5.49 -5.82 -3.61
C GLY A 80 -6.90 -6.40 -3.50
N ARG A 81 -7.54 -6.23 -2.34
CA ARG A 81 -8.86 -5.58 -2.37
C ARG A 81 -8.61 -4.13 -2.02
N GLY A 82 -8.81 -3.23 -2.99
CA GLY A 82 -8.90 -1.82 -2.71
C GLY A 82 -9.86 -1.64 -1.55
N VAL A 83 -9.31 -1.28 -0.39
CA VAL A 83 -10.11 -0.78 0.72
C VAL A 83 -10.74 0.48 0.15
N LYS A 84 -12.08 0.48 -0.04
CA LYS A 84 -12.79 1.75 -0.09
C LYS A 84 -12.60 2.36 1.29
N ILE A 85 -11.58 3.19 1.43
CA ILE A 85 -11.48 4.08 2.56
C ILE A 85 -12.58 5.08 2.31
N ASP A 86 -13.72 4.95 3.00
CA ASP A 86 -14.66 6.05 3.10
C ASP A 86 -13.92 7.15 3.87
N VAL A 87 -13.30 8.06 3.10
CA VAL A 87 -12.47 9.17 3.59
C VAL A 87 -13.24 10.01 4.62
N GLU A 88 -14.57 10.01 4.55
CA GLU A 88 -15.45 10.67 5.50
C GLU A 88 -15.37 10.11 6.93
N ASP A 89 -15.22 8.79 7.11
CA ASP A 89 -15.19 8.17 8.44
C ASP A 89 -13.83 8.34 9.13
N GLU A 90 -12.73 8.28 8.37
CA GLU A 90 -11.40 8.63 8.88
C GLU A 90 -11.32 10.12 9.24
N MET A 91 -11.85 11.01 8.39
CA MET A 91 -11.88 12.45 8.68
C MET A 91 -12.74 12.76 9.91
N LYS A 92 -13.90 12.10 10.09
CA LYS A 92 -14.72 12.24 11.29
C LYS A 92 -13.99 11.77 12.54
N GLN A 93 -13.28 10.64 12.50
CA GLN A 93 -12.49 10.16 13.64
C GLN A 93 -11.35 11.13 14.00
N ILE A 94 -10.62 11.63 13.00
CA ILE A 94 -9.53 12.60 13.22
C ILE A 94 -10.08 13.90 13.82
N MET A 95 -11.21 14.40 13.31
CA MET A 95 -11.85 15.61 13.85
C MET A 95 -12.36 15.38 15.28
N MET A 96 -12.95 14.23 15.56
CA MET A 96 -13.46 13.89 16.90
C MET A 96 -12.31 13.77 17.93
N GLN A 97 -11.18 13.17 17.55
CA GLN A 97 -9.99 13.08 18.39
C GLN A 97 -9.38 14.46 18.68
N LYS A 98 -9.21 15.32 17.65
CA LYS A 98 -8.69 16.69 17.84
C LYS A 98 -9.57 17.51 18.78
N THR A 99 -10.89 17.43 18.62
CA THR A 99 -11.84 18.18 19.45
C THR A 99 -11.81 17.72 20.92
N THR A 100 -11.62 16.42 21.14
CA THR A 100 -11.52 15.83 22.48
C THR A 100 -10.22 16.23 23.18
N THR A 101 -9.11 16.24 22.43
CA THR A 101 -7.79 16.68 22.94
C THR A 101 -7.82 18.16 23.32
N ILE A 102 -8.37 19.05 22.49
CA ILE A 102 -8.48 20.48 22.80
C ILE A 102 -9.35 20.72 24.04
N ARG A 103 -10.51 20.05 24.15
CA ARG A 103 -11.37 20.16 25.34
C ARG A 103 -10.65 19.73 26.62
N THR A 104 -9.83 18.68 26.54
CA THR A 104 -9.06 18.16 27.68
C THR A 104 -7.96 19.13 28.10
N ILE A 105 -7.26 19.76 27.14
CA ILE A 105 -6.24 20.77 27.40
C ILE A 105 -6.86 22.02 28.03
N MET A 106 -8.00 22.50 27.51
CA MET A 106 -8.69 23.67 28.06
C MET A 106 -9.17 23.43 29.51
N LYS A 107 -9.67 22.24 29.84
CA LYS A 107 -10.05 21.90 31.22
C LYS A 107 -8.86 21.89 32.19
N LYS A 108 -7.67 21.48 31.72
CA LYS A 108 -6.44 21.51 32.53
C LYS A 108 -5.92 22.93 32.79
N GLN A 109 -6.13 23.86 31.85
CA GLN A 109 -5.70 25.25 32.01
C GLN A 109 -6.59 26.09 32.93
N HIS A 110 -7.78 25.60 33.30
CA HIS A 110 -8.70 26.29 34.23
C HIS A 110 -8.96 25.49 35.51
N ALA A 111 -8.09 24.53 35.84
CA ALA A 111 -8.13 23.90 37.17
C ALA A 111 -7.81 24.97 38.22
N PRO A 112 -8.71 25.27 39.17
CA PRO A 112 -8.41 26.25 40.21
C PRO A 112 -7.26 25.73 41.08
N THR A 113 -6.18 26.51 41.17
CA THR A 113 -5.10 26.26 42.12
C THR A 113 -5.67 26.41 43.53
N ILE A 114 -6.00 25.30 44.18
CA ILE A 114 -6.34 25.29 45.59
C ILE A 114 -5.06 25.63 46.35
N LYS A 115 -4.96 26.87 46.85
CA LYS A 115 -3.96 27.22 47.87
C LYS A 115 -4.46 26.67 49.20
N LEU A 116 -3.65 25.80 49.81
CA LEU A 116 -3.79 25.34 51.20
C LEU A 116 -3.58 26.51 52.17
#